data_AF-A0A6J4K6R9-F1
#
_entry.id   AF-A0A6J4K6R9-F1
#
_cell.length_a   1.000
_cell.length_b   1.000
_cell.length_c   1.000
_cell.angle_alpha   90.00
_cell.angle_beta   90.00
_cell.angle_gamma   90.00
#
_symmetry.space_group_name_H-M   'P 1'
#
loop_
_entity.id
_entity.type
_entity.pdbx_description
1 polymer ?
#
loop_
_entity_poly.entity_id
_entity_poly.type
_entity_poly.pdbx_seq_one_letter_code
_entity_poly.pdbx_strand_id
1 'polypeptide(L)'
;DPFEAGWHDRGQGLEPALAGTLIALWVAVCHPQRFQSDALRHLAPTEIVADDTRLPMTLSTYLPTQVLNPALDRASQPQTDQPALTRSQPLSRSVLRVDNRPKGKLARVSVSIASLAVTGLILSLRQLGWLQPLELAAYDRLVQVSPDPGFDHRLLVVGITEADIAAQKRFPVADHTLAQAITTLQAAKPRVIGLDLLRDIPQLPGRTEFLAALNAPNVITITNLGSATAPATPAPPGVPLDRIGFNDFVLDPGDVVRRNLLFADSPVDHTATVDKRPTTFYSFSLRLALTYLASQKLSLQPRPHHPDLFRLGKTQFSPLESQAGGYQAIDARGYQVLLKYRGRTIARQVSLGDVLNGKVQPDWVKDKVVLIGTTAPSGKDFFSTPYSAASDDTPRMAGVLLHAQMVSQLLDAALESRSLFWFWSEGLEALWIVTWAAIGGVLAWYVRQPMVLALSGTLLLLSLAAIGFGLFLQQGWIPLAAPALAATATGGLVVAYRAYWAQRSDKVARS
;
A
#
# COMPACT_ATOMS: atom_id res chain seq x y z
N ASP A 1 39.50 6.03 21.67
CA ASP A 1 38.46 6.97 22.09
C ASP A 1 38.65 8.26 21.32
N PRO A 2 37.85 8.44 20.26
CA PRO A 2 37.06 9.66 20.18
C PRO A 2 35.65 9.37 19.64
N PHE A 3 34.65 9.53 20.52
CA PHE A 3 33.25 9.72 20.16
C PHE A 3 32.95 11.23 20.19
N GLU A 4 32.94 11.88 19.03
CA GLU A 4 32.06 13.01 18.72
C GLU A 4 32.28 13.47 17.27
N ALA A 5 31.22 14.01 16.66
CA ALA A 5 31.07 14.50 15.29
C ALA A 5 30.78 13.46 14.20
N GLY A 6 29.50 13.34 13.85
CA GLY A 6 29.07 12.61 12.66
C GLY A 6 27.57 12.31 12.54
N TRP A 7 26.70 13.07 13.20
CA TRP A 7 25.25 12.96 13.03
C TRP A 7 24.72 14.28 12.48
N HIS A 8 24.68 14.40 11.14
CA HIS A 8 23.64 15.13 10.43
C HIS A 8 23.74 14.91 8.92
N ASP A 9 22.58 14.97 8.27
CA ASP A 9 22.30 15.11 6.82
C ASP A 9 22.07 13.77 6.09
N ARG A 10 20.85 13.32 5.71
CA ARG A 10 19.53 13.94 5.50
C ARG A 10 18.40 12.92 5.72
N GLY A 11 17.33 13.37 6.36
CA GLY A 11 16.08 12.63 6.62
C GLY A 11 15.11 13.38 7.54
N GLN A 12 15.60 14.38 8.27
CA GLN A 12 14.85 15.06 9.34
C GLN A 12 13.99 16.27 8.89
N GLY A 13 13.39 16.22 7.71
CA GLY A 13 12.43 17.25 7.30
C GLY A 13 11.00 16.96 7.78
N LEU A 14 10.61 15.68 7.83
CA LEU A 14 9.22 15.25 8.08
C LEU A 14 9.02 14.48 9.39
N GLU A 15 10.07 13.85 9.92
CA GLU A 15 9.98 13.00 11.11
C GLU A 15 9.63 13.74 12.43
N PRO A 16 10.25 14.88 12.79
CA PRO A 16 9.87 15.58 14.03
C PRO A 16 8.52 16.28 13.91
N ALA A 17 8.13 16.68 12.70
CA ALA A 17 6.83 17.31 12.44
C ALA A 17 5.68 16.30 12.57
N LEU A 18 5.82 15.08 12.04
CA LEU A 18 4.81 14.02 12.16
C LEU A 18 4.80 13.41 13.56
N ALA A 19 5.95 13.17 14.19
CA ALA A 19 6.02 12.76 15.59
C ALA A 19 5.41 13.84 16.50
N GLY A 20 5.71 15.12 16.26
CA GLY A 20 5.11 16.25 16.96
C GLY A 20 3.60 16.35 16.72
N THR A 21 3.12 16.06 15.52
CA THR A 21 1.69 16.03 15.19
C THR A 21 0.98 14.85 15.86
N LEU A 22 1.60 13.67 15.91
CA LEU A 22 1.08 12.49 16.59
C LEU A 22 1.09 12.66 18.11
N ILE A 23 2.13 13.30 18.68
CA ILE A 23 2.18 13.69 20.09
C ILE A 23 1.13 14.76 20.39
N ALA A 24 0.95 15.75 19.51
CA ALA A 24 -0.08 16.78 19.67
C ALA A 24 -1.49 16.18 19.56
N LEU A 25 -1.71 15.22 18.65
CA LEU A 25 -2.96 14.46 18.55
C LEU A 25 -3.18 13.62 19.82
N TRP A 26 -2.14 12.95 20.32
CA TRP A 26 -2.18 12.17 21.56
C TRP A 26 -2.49 13.06 22.77
N VAL A 27 -1.89 14.24 22.89
CA VAL A 27 -2.17 15.23 23.94
C VAL A 27 -3.59 15.78 23.81
N ALA A 28 -4.05 16.08 22.59
CA ALA A 28 -5.41 16.55 22.34
C ALA A 28 -6.47 15.49 22.69
N VAL A 29 -6.18 14.21 22.42
CA VAL A 29 -7.05 13.06 22.72
C VAL A 29 -7.03 12.70 24.22
N CYS A 30 -5.88 12.80 24.88
CA CYS A 30 -5.72 12.46 26.30
C CYS A 30 -6.10 13.60 27.27
N HIS A 31 -6.03 14.86 26.84
CA HIS A 31 -6.28 16.06 27.66
C HIS A 31 -7.16 17.14 26.97
N PRO A 32 -8.43 16.83 26.64
CA PRO A 32 -9.32 17.77 25.95
C PRO A 32 -9.63 19.06 26.75
N GLN A 33 -9.42 19.06 28.07
CA GLN A 33 -9.68 20.23 28.92
C GLN A 33 -8.58 21.30 28.94
N ARG A 34 -7.37 21.02 28.40
CA ARG A 34 -6.31 22.04 28.29
C ARG A 34 -6.43 22.90 27.03
N PHE A 35 -7.10 22.40 25.98
CA PHE A 35 -7.20 23.14 24.72
C PHE A 35 -8.26 24.26 24.76
N GLN A 36 -9.23 24.19 25.67
CA GLN A 36 -10.22 25.26 25.87
C GLN A 36 -9.70 26.42 26.74
N SER A 37 -8.67 26.22 27.58
CA SER A 37 -8.17 27.27 28.48
C SER A 37 -7.23 28.26 27.81
N ASP A 38 -6.52 27.85 26.75
CA ASP A 38 -5.54 28.69 26.07
C ASP A 38 -6.14 29.51 24.92
N ALA A 39 -7.28 29.08 24.36
CA ALA A 39 -7.99 29.81 23.30
C ALA A 39 -8.77 31.05 23.80
N LEU A 40 -8.93 31.23 25.12
CA LEU A 40 -9.73 32.32 25.71
C LEU A 40 -8.89 33.45 26.35
N ARG A 41 -7.55 33.43 26.23
CA ARG A 41 -6.66 34.43 26.87
C ARG A 41 -6.15 35.54 25.93
N HIS A 42 -6.50 35.53 24.65
CA HIS A 42 -6.04 36.54 23.69
C HIS A 42 -7.15 37.14 22.84
N LEU A 43 -8.16 37.76 23.47
CA LEU A 43 -9.04 38.73 22.81
C LEU A 43 -9.42 39.82 23.81
N ALA A 44 -8.63 40.90 23.86
CA ALA A 44 -9.04 42.17 24.44
C ALA A 44 -9.92 42.93 23.43
N PRO A 45 -10.98 43.64 23.86
CA PRO A 45 -11.90 44.29 22.94
C PRO A 45 -11.34 45.64 22.48
N THR A 46 -11.41 45.89 21.17
CA THR A 46 -11.19 47.21 20.56
C THR A 46 -12.55 47.89 20.42
N GLU A 47 -12.65 49.12 20.93
CA GLU A 47 -13.79 50.02 20.78
C GLU A 47 -14.12 50.28 19.31
N ILE A 48 -15.41 50.20 18.95
CA ILE A 48 -15.95 50.85 17.76
C ILE A 48 -17.23 51.59 18.16
N VAL A 49 -17.13 52.90 18.05
CA VAL A 49 -18.18 53.91 18.11
C VAL A 49 -19.16 53.68 16.95
N ALA A 50 -20.46 53.64 17.23
CA ALA A 50 -21.50 53.76 16.21
C ALA A 50 -22.59 54.71 16.70
N ASP A 51 -22.70 55.78 15.93
CA ASP A 51 -23.56 56.95 16.06
C ASP A 51 -25.04 56.60 15.84
N ASP A 52 -25.88 57.38 16.49
CA ASP A 52 -27.32 57.26 16.59
C ASP A 52 -28.01 57.95 15.39
N THR A 53 -29.33 57.78 15.31
CA THR A 53 -30.32 58.58 14.56
C THR A 53 -31.08 57.92 13.40
N ARG A 54 -32.41 57.97 13.59
CA ARG A 54 -33.54 58.08 12.63
C ARG A 54 -34.43 56.84 12.43
N LEU A 55 -35.45 56.77 13.29
CA LEU A 55 -36.85 56.40 12.95
C LEU A 55 -37.49 57.52 12.07
N PRO A 56 -38.71 57.40 11.46
CA PRO A 56 -39.84 56.55 11.88
C PRO A 56 -40.81 55.98 10.79
N MET A 57 -41.75 55.16 11.29
CA MET A 57 -43.17 54.98 10.92
C MET A 57 -43.61 54.66 9.48
N THR A 58 -44.46 53.63 9.34
CA THR A 58 -45.86 53.78 8.86
C THR A 58 -46.73 52.55 9.23
N LEU A 59 -47.98 52.85 9.64
CA LEU A 59 -49.12 51.97 9.95
C LEU A 59 -50.03 51.80 8.72
N SER A 60 -50.76 50.67 8.62
CA SER A 60 -52.07 50.53 7.93
C SER A 60 -52.68 49.16 8.31
N THR A 61 -53.74 49.02 9.14
CA THR A 61 -55.21 48.97 8.86
C THR A 61 -55.61 47.91 7.80
N TYR A 62 -56.55 46.95 7.92
CA TYR A 62 -57.93 46.79 8.47
C TYR A 62 -58.18 45.25 8.74
N LEU A 63 -58.80 44.73 9.83
CA LEU A 63 -60.24 44.68 10.28
C LEU A 63 -61.09 43.51 9.64
N PRO A 64 -62.24 43.08 10.22
CA PRO A 64 -62.41 41.81 10.96
C PRO A 64 -63.63 40.96 10.51
N THR A 65 -63.97 39.88 11.23
CA THR A 65 -65.37 39.41 11.38
C THR A 65 -65.64 38.78 12.75
N GLN A 66 -66.63 39.34 13.44
CA GLN A 66 -67.28 38.85 14.66
C GLN A 66 -68.33 37.77 14.36
N VAL A 67 -68.62 36.90 15.34
CA VAL A 67 -70.00 36.41 15.61
C VAL A 67 -70.22 36.31 17.14
N LEU A 68 -71.26 37.02 17.60
CA LEU A 68 -71.98 37.03 18.90
C LEU A 68 -72.59 35.63 19.24
N ASN A 69 -73.02 35.22 20.45
CA ASN A 69 -73.70 35.89 21.57
C ASN A 69 -73.78 34.97 22.83
N PRO A 70 -74.18 35.48 24.02
CA PRO A 70 -74.18 34.82 25.33
C PRO A 70 -75.60 34.54 25.93
N ALA A 71 -75.69 33.76 27.01
CA ALA A 71 -76.72 33.79 28.09
C ALA A 71 -76.35 32.70 29.16
N LEU A 72 -75.99 33.00 30.41
CA LEU A 72 -76.80 33.33 31.59
C LEU A 72 -77.94 32.33 31.90
N ASP A 73 -77.80 31.50 32.95
CA ASP A 73 -78.74 31.55 34.08
C ASP A 73 -78.28 30.87 35.39
N ARG A 74 -78.88 31.33 36.48
CA ARG A 74 -78.53 31.15 37.91
C ARG A 74 -79.21 29.95 38.59
N ALA A 75 -78.56 29.54 39.69
CA ALA A 75 -79.11 29.01 40.95
C ALA A 75 -79.61 27.56 41.04
N SER A 76 -78.97 26.76 41.90
CA SER A 76 -79.56 26.19 43.14
C SER A 76 -78.59 25.20 43.81
N GLN A 77 -78.14 25.49 45.04
CA GLN A 77 -77.54 24.54 46.02
C GLN A 77 -78.64 24.07 47.00
N PRO A 78 -78.49 22.91 47.69
CA PRO A 78 -77.76 22.83 48.98
C PRO A 78 -76.84 21.59 49.06
N GLN A 79 -75.59 21.71 49.51
CA GLN A 79 -75.11 21.55 50.89
C GLN A 79 -75.43 20.19 51.54
N THR A 80 -74.41 19.34 51.62
CA THR A 80 -74.21 18.36 52.70
C THR A 80 -72.71 18.22 53.00
N ASP A 81 -72.34 18.78 54.14
CA ASP A 81 -71.29 18.45 55.11
C ASP A 81 -69.95 17.84 54.66
N GLN A 82 -68.88 18.63 54.88
CA GLN A 82 -67.51 18.16 55.08
C GLN A 82 -67.37 17.45 56.44
N PRO A 83 -66.35 16.59 56.59
CA PRO A 83 -65.25 17.08 57.41
C PRO A 83 -63.87 16.90 56.76
N ALA A 84 -63.03 17.87 57.07
CA ALA A 84 -61.65 18.01 56.63
C ALA A 84 -60.80 16.77 56.94
N LEU A 85 -60.15 16.23 55.91
CA LEU A 85 -58.97 15.36 56.04
C LEU A 85 -57.89 15.87 55.09
N THR A 86 -56.96 16.59 55.71
CA THR A 86 -55.51 16.59 55.45
C THR A 86 -55.04 16.42 54.01
N ARG A 87 -54.67 17.57 53.43
CA ARG A 87 -53.85 17.75 52.23
C ARG A 87 -52.62 16.82 52.25
N SER A 88 -52.70 15.68 51.55
CA SER A 88 -51.53 14.87 51.24
C SER A 88 -50.72 15.60 50.16
N GLN A 89 -49.52 16.04 50.53
CA GLN A 89 -48.52 16.48 49.57
C GLN A 89 -48.21 15.32 48.62
N PRO A 90 -48.20 15.51 47.29
CA PRO A 90 -47.51 14.56 46.43
C PRO A 90 -46.02 14.70 46.73
N LEU A 91 -45.47 13.70 47.43
CA LEU A 91 -44.04 13.47 47.55
C LEU A 91 -43.46 13.58 46.14
N SER A 92 -42.73 14.68 45.90
CA SER A 92 -41.86 14.80 44.76
C SER A 92 -40.87 13.65 44.83
N ARG A 93 -41.14 12.56 44.10
CA ARG A 93 -40.10 11.61 43.70
C ARG A 93 -39.17 12.40 42.81
N SER A 94 -38.20 13.09 43.42
CA SER A 94 -36.94 13.36 42.77
C SER A 94 -36.38 12.00 42.38
N VAL A 95 -36.69 11.55 41.17
CA VAL A 95 -35.88 10.55 40.49
C VAL A 95 -34.51 11.22 40.37
N LEU A 96 -33.67 10.98 41.38
CA LEU A 96 -32.24 11.17 41.27
C LEU A 96 -31.86 10.36 40.04
N ARG A 97 -31.75 11.04 38.90
CA ARG A 97 -31.10 10.52 37.72
C ARG A 97 -29.65 10.39 38.14
N VAL A 98 -29.33 9.28 38.81
CA VAL A 98 -27.97 8.94 39.19
C VAL A 98 -27.23 8.94 37.87
N ASP A 99 -26.41 9.96 37.68
CA ASP A 99 -25.53 10.07 36.53
C ASP A 99 -24.52 8.93 36.72
N ASN A 100 -24.85 7.74 36.23
CA ASN A 100 -24.06 6.51 36.27
C ASN A 100 -22.80 6.64 35.39
N ARG A 101 -22.15 7.82 35.39
CA ARG A 101 -20.82 8.02 34.84
C ARG A 101 -19.86 7.29 35.78
N PRO A 102 -19.12 6.27 35.31
CA PRO A 102 -17.82 6.02 35.91
C PRO A 102 -17.04 7.34 35.87
N LYS A 103 -16.60 7.81 37.05
CA LYS A 103 -15.84 9.06 37.21
C LYS A 103 -14.74 9.12 36.13
N GLY A 104 -14.48 10.29 35.53
CA GLY A 104 -13.57 10.43 34.37
C GLY A 104 -12.14 9.86 34.55
N LYS A 105 -11.72 9.53 35.77
CA LYS A 105 -10.50 8.75 36.04
C LYS A 105 -10.67 7.24 35.70
N LEU A 106 -11.76 6.61 36.11
CA LEU A 106 -12.07 5.21 35.80
C LEU A 106 -12.27 4.98 34.30
N ALA A 107 -12.88 5.95 33.63
CA ALA A 107 -13.01 6.01 32.17
C ALA A 107 -11.65 5.86 31.46
N ARG A 108 -10.73 6.77 31.77
CA ARG A 108 -9.39 6.80 31.17
C ARG A 108 -8.61 5.53 31.44
N VAL A 109 -8.64 5.04 32.68
CA VAL A 109 -7.98 3.78 33.04
C VAL A 109 -8.53 2.60 32.24
N SER A 110 -9.86 2.50 32.10
CA SER A 110 -10.47 1.40 31.34
C SER A 110 -10.11 1.42 29.85
N VAL A 111 -10.10 2.60 29.23
CA VAL A 111 -9.70 2.77 27.82
C VAL A 111 -8.21 2.46 27.63
N SER A 112 -7.34 2.92 28.55
CA SER A 112 -5.91 2.64 28.48
C SER A 112 -5.61 1.15 28.62
N ILE A 113 -6.24 0.46 29.58
CA ILE A 113 -6.07 -0.99 29.75
C ILE A 113 -6.58 -1.75 28.51
N ALA A 114 -7.76 -1.40 28.01
CA ALA A 114 -8.31 -2.02 26.81
C ALA A 114 -7.39 -1.83 25.61
N SER A 115 -6.89 -0.60 25.40
CA SER A 115 -6.00 -0.29 24.28
C SER A 115 -4.68 -1.05 24.37
N LEU A 116 -4.07 -1.13 25.55
CA LEU A 116 -2.83 -1.88 25.76
C LEU A 116 -3.02 -3.39 25.59
N ALA A 117 -4.11 -3.95 26.13
CA ALA A 117 -4.42 -5.36 25.99
C ALA A 117 -4.68 -5.76 24.53
N VAL A 118 -5.49 -4.98 23.81
CA VAL A 118 -5.77 -5.21 22.39
C VAL A 118 -4.51 -5.01 21.56
N THR A 119 -3.71 -3.97 21.82
CA THR A 119 -2.46 -3.76 21.08
C THR A 119 -1.49 -4.91 21.32
N GLY A 120 -1.33 -5.37 22.56
CA GLY A 120 -0.51 -6.54 22.87
C GLY A 120 -0.95 -7.77 22.07
N LEU A 121 -2.26 -8.04 22.04
CA LEU A 121 -2.83 -9.12 21.24
C LEU A 121 -2.54 -8.95 19.73
N ILE A 122 -2.80 -7.77 19.17
CA ILE A 122 -2.59 -7.48 17.75
C ILE A 122 -1.11 -7.61 17.37
N LEU A 123 -0.20 -7.12 18.22
CA LEU A 123 1.25 -7.28 18.01
C LEU A 123 1.67 -8.75 18.08
N SER A 124 1.10 -9.55 18.99
CA SER A 124 1.36 -11.00 19.02
C SER A 124 0.85 -11.70 17.75
N LEU A 125 -0.38 -11.40 17.31
CA LEU A 125 -0.94 -11.94 16.07
C LEU A 125 -0.13 -11.51 14.84
N ARG A 126 0.40 -10.28 14.87
CA ARG A 126 1.30 -9.74 13.86
C ARG A 126 2.60 -10.54 13.82
N GLN A 127 3.29 -10.74 14.93
CA GLN A 127 4.55 -11.50 14.98
C GLN A 127 4.37 -12.97 14.55
N LEU A 128 3.17 -13.55 14.75
CA LEU A 128 2.82 -14.87 14.23
C LEU A 128 2.53 -14.90 12.72
N GLY A 129 2.53 -13.75 12.04
CA GLY A 129 2.24 -13.61 10.62
C GLY A 129 0.76 -13.69 10.25
N TRP A 130 -0.16 -13.78 11.21
CA TRP A 130 -1.60 -14.00 10.93
C TRP A 130 -2.28 -12.79 10.30
N LEU A 131 -1.71 -11.59 10.50
CA LEU A 131 -2.21 -10.35 9.90
C LEU A 131 -1.60 -10.09 8.51
N GLN A 132 -0.53 -10.78 8.14
CA GLN A 132 0.18 -10.57 6.87
C GLN A 132 -0.73 -10.71 5.64
N PRO A 133 -1.64 -11.70 5.53
CA PRO A 133 -2.54 -11.79 4.38
C PRO A 133 -3.43 -10.55 4.19
N LEU A 134 -3.89 -9.95 5.30
CA LEU A 134 -4.71 -8.74 5.26
C LEU A 134 -3.88 -7.50 4.86
N GLU A 135 -2.64 -7.40 5.36
CA GLU A 135 -1.73 -6.32 4.98
C GLU A 135 -1.35 -6.40 3.50
N LEU A 136 -1.13 -7.61 2.97
CA LEU A 136 -0.85 -7.82 1.55
C LEU A 136 -2.07 -7.54 0.67
N ALA A 137 -3.28 -7.90 1.11
CA ALA A 137 -4.51 -7.54 0.40
C ALA A 137 -4.72 -6.01 0.38
N ALA A 138 -4.41 -5.33 1.50
CA ALA A 138 -4.43 -3.87 1.54
C ALA A 138 -3.38 -3.25 0.61
N TYR A 139 -2.15 -3.77 0.59
CA TYR A 139 -1.10 -3.37 -0.35
C TYR A 139 -1.56 -3.52 -1.81
N ASP A 140 -2.12 -4.67 -2.17
CA ASP A 140 -2.59 -4.92 -3.53
C ASP A 140 -3.68 -3.92 -3.93
N ARG A 141 -4.58 -3.59 -3.00
CA ARG A 141 -5.59 -2.57 -3.24
C ARG A 141 -4.98 -1.19 -3.47
N LEU A 142 -3.97 -0.80 -2.68
CA LEU A 142 -3.24 0.46 -2.86
C LEU A 142 -2.55 0.52 -4.23
N VAL A 143 -1.93 -0.58 -4.68
CA VAL A 143 -1.36 -0.69 -6.03
C VAL A 143 -2.45 -0.48 -7.10
N GLN A 144 -3.61 -1.13 -6.95
CA GLN A 144 -4.70 -1.03 -7.92
C GLN A 144 -5.32 0.37 -8.04
N VAL A 145 -5.39 1.13 -6.94
CA VAL A 145 -5.97 2.48 -6.93
C VAL A 145 -4.92 3.57 -7.17
N SER A 146 -3.65 3.21 -7.28
CA SER A 146 -2.59 4.16 -7.57
C SER A 146 -2.72 4.74 -8.98
N PRO A 147 -2.28 6.00 -9.21
CA PRO A 147 -2.31 6.61 -10.54
C PRO A 147 -1.52 5.78 -11.57
N ASP A 148 -2.11 5.53 -12.72
CA ASP A 148 -1.46 4.88 -13.87
C ASP A 148 -0.84 5.98 -14.77
N PRO A 149 0.50 6.12 -14.83
CA PRO A 149 1.16 7.10 -15.69
C PRO A 149 1.15 6.69 -17.17
N GLY A 150 0.48 5.60 -17.54
CA GLY A 150 0.49 5.01 -18.87
C GLY A 150 1.74 4.15 -19.11
N PHE A 151 1.89 3.66 -20.33
CA PHE A 151 3.01 2.79 -20.69
C PHE A 151 4.35 3.54 -20.68
N ASP A 152 5.44 2.82 -20.46
CA ASP A 152 6.81 3.34 -20.52
C ASP A 152 7.29 3.40 -21.97
N HIS A 153 7.48 4.61 -22.50
CA HIS A 153 7.89 4.83 -23.88
C HIS A 153 9.30 4.32 -24.20
N ARG A 154 10.12 4.01 -23.18
CA ARG A 154 11.47 3.45 -23.32
C ARG A 154 11.44 1.95 -23.61
N LEU A 155 10.29 1.30 -23.47
CA LEU A 155 10.12 -0.14 -23.57
C LEU A 155 9.25 -0.52 -24.78
N LEU A 156 9.61 -1.63 -25.41
CA LEU A 156 8.79 -2.36 -26.38
C LEU A 156 8.77 -3.83 -25.98
N VAL A 157 7.59 -4.45 -26.02
CA VAL A 157 7.45 -5.89 -25.83
C VAL A 157 7.01 -6.53 -27.14
N VAL A 158 7.78 -7.51 -27.59
CA VAL A 158 7.47 -8.39 -28.71
C VAL A 158 6.93 -9.69 -28.13
N GLY A 159 5.61 -9.82 -28.13
CA GLY A 159 4.92 -10.98 -27.59
C GLY A 159 4.82 -12.10 -28.63
N ILE A 160 5.19 -13.32 -28.25
CA ILE A 160 4.81 -14.53 -28.98
C ILE A 160 3.38 -14.85 -28.56
N THR A 161 2.44 -14.64 -29.47
CA THR A 161 0.98 -14.80 -29.25
C THR A 161 0.50 -16.18 -29.70
N GLU A 162 -0.75 -16.54 -29.37
CA GLU A 162 -1.38 -17.76 -29.88
C GLU A 162 -1.47 -17.77 -31.41
N ALA A 163 -1.72 -16.60 -32.02
CA ALA A 163 -1.75 -16.46 -33.47
C ALA A 163 -0.36 -16.73 -34.08
N ASP A 164 0.72 -16.30 -33.42
CA ASP A 164 2.08 -16.60 -33.83
C ASP A 164 2.39 -18.09 -33.73
N ILE A 165 2.00 -18.73 -32.62
CA ILE A 165 2.18 -20.18 -32.42
C ILE A 165 1.42 -20.97 -33.50
N ALA A 166 0.17 -20.60 -33.77
CA ALA A 166 -0.65 -21.23 -34.80
C ALA A 166 -0.05 -21.02 -36.21
N ALA A 167 0.44 -19.81 -36.52
CA ALA A 167 1.07 -19.50 -37.79
C ALA A 167 2.38 -20.28 -37.99
N GLN A 168 3.18 -20.43 -36.93
CA GLN A 168 4.42 -21.22 -36.94
C GLN A 168 4.14 -22.73 -36.91
N LYS A 169 2.92 -23.15 -36.55
CA LYS A 169 2.50 -24.55 -36.37
C LYS A 169 3.37 -25.34 -35.40
N ARG A 170 4.01 -24.65 -34.46
CA ARG A 170 4.88 -25.27 -33.44
C ARG A 170 5.05 -24.36 -32.23
N PHE A 171 5.25 -25.00 -31.09
CA PHE A 171 5.74 -24.36 -29.87
C PHE A 171 6.70 -25.34 -29.17
N PRO A 172 7.89 -24.91 -28.74
CA PRO A 172 8.48 -23.57 -28.87
C PRO A 172 8.78 -23.13 -30.32
N VAL A 173 8.84 -21.81 -30.53
CA VAL A 173 9.25 -21.22 -31.82
C VAL A 173 10.68 -21.60 -32.18
N ALA A 174 10.94 -21.82 -33.47
CA ALA A 174 12.22 -22.27 -33.98
C ALA A 174 13.32 -21.20 -33.85
N ASP A 175 14.57 -21.66 -33.78
CA ASP A 175 15.76 -20.82 -33.66
C ASP A 175 15.92 -19.89 -34.86
N HIS A 176 15.65 -20.35 -36.09
CA HIS A 176 15.68 -19.48 -37.29
C HIS A 176 14.70 -18.29 -37.18
N THR A 177 13.51 -18.52 -36.62
CA THR A 177 12.47 -17.48 -36.48
C THR A 177 12.92 -16.42 -35.49
N LEU A 178 13.53 -16.83 -34.37
CA LEU A 178 14.09 -15.89 -33.40
C LEU A 178 15.31 -15.15 -33.97
N ALA A 179 16.17 -15.83 -34.71
CA ALA A 179 17.31 -15.20 -35.38
C ALA A 179 16.85 -14.11 -36.36
N GLN A 180 15.82 -14.38 -37.16
CA GLN A 180 15.19 -13.40 -38.05
C GLN A 180 14.60 -12.23 -37.27
N ALA A 181 13.81 -12.48 -36.22
CA ALA A 181 13.22 -11.43 -35.40
C ALA A 181 14.28 -10.52 -34.77
N ILE A 182 15.34 -11.10 -34.18
CA ILE A 182 16.47 -10.35 -33.61
C ILE A 182 17.14 -9.52 -34.71
N THR A 183 17.44 -10.10 -35.86
CA THR A 183 18.08 -9.40 -36.98
C THR A 183 17.24 -8.22 -37.48
N THR A 184 15.93 -8.42 -37.65
CA THR A 184 14.99 -7.36 -38.05
C THR A 184 14.94 -6.22 -37.03
N LEU A 185 14.89 -6.55 -35.74
CA LEU A 185 14.90 -5.55 -34.67
C LEU A 185 16.23 -4.79 -34.63
N GLN A 186 17.36 -5.47 -34.78
CA GLN A 186 18.69 -4.86 -34.79
C GLN A 186 18.86 -3.81 -35.89
N ALA A 187 18.21 -3.98 -37.05
CA ALA A 187 18.23 -3.00 -38.13
C ALA A 187 17.69 -1.62 -37.70
N ALA A 188 16.76 -1.58 -36.74
CA ALA A 188 16.22 -0.35 -36.17
C ALA A 188 17.03 0.20 -34.97
N LYS A 189 18.18 -0.43 -34.64
CA LYS A 189 19.15 0.01 -33.62
C LYS A 189 18.53 0.19 -32.22
N PRO A 190 18.00 -0.87 -31.59
CA PRO A 190 17.55 -0.83 -30.21
C PRO A 190 18.73 -0.64 -29.27
N ARG A 191 18.48 -0.05 -28.11
CA ARG A 191 19.50 0.10 -27.08
C ARG A 191 19.89 -1.26 -26.51
N VAL A 192 18.91 -2.12 -26.27
CA VAL A 192 19.10 -3.49 -25.77
C VAL A 192 17.93 -4.37 -26.18
N ILE A 193 18.21 -5.63 -26.51
CA ILE A 193 17.22 -6.68 -26.75
C ILE A 193 17.34 -7.71 -25.63
N GLY A 194 16.26 -7.96 -24.91
CA GLY A 194 16.14 -9.05 -23.95
C GLY A 194 15.37 -10.20 -24.55
N LEU A 195 15.94 -11.40 -24.51
CA LEU A 195 15.28 -12.64 -24.90
C LEU A 195 14.84 -13.42 -23.65
N ASP A 196 13.57 -13.28 -23.29
CA ASP A 196 12.93 -13.98 -22.18
C ASP A 196 12.39 -15.35 -22.65
N LEU A 197 13.30 -16.18 -23.14
CA LEU A 197 13.03 -17.55 -23.59
C LEU A 197 14.21 -18.44 -23.24
N LEU A 198 13.95 -19.54 -22.52
CA LEU A 198 14.95 -20.56 -22.27
C LEU A 198 15.32 -21.25 -23.59
N ARG A 199 16.62 -21.28 -23.89
CA ARG A 199 17.19 -21.70 -25.18
C ARG A 199 18.48 -22.51 -25.02
N ASP A 200 18.59 -23.25 -23.92
CA ASP A 200 19.63 -24.25 -23.68
C ASP A 200 19.59 -25.35 -24.75
N ILE A 201 18.41 -25.92 -25.01
CA ILE A 201 18.18 -26.96 -26.02
C ILE A 201 17.89 -26.31 -27.39
N PRO A 202 18.58 -26.73 -28.47
CA PRO A 202 18.33 -26.24 -29.83
C PRO A 202 16.89 -26.47 -30.29
N GLN A 203 16.29 -25.46 -30.92
CA GLN A 203 14.96 -25.53 -31.53
C GLN A 203 15.10 -25.45 -33.05
N LEU A 204 15.60 -26.52 -33.67
CA LEU A 204 15.90 -26.55 -35.12
C LEU A 204 14.65 -26.25 -35.98
N PRO A 205 14.82 -25.66 -37.19
CA PRO A 205 16.08 -25.29 -37.83
C PRO A 205 16.59 -23.91 -37.38
N GLY A 206 17.86 -23.60 -37.69
CA GLY A 206 18.44 -22.26 -37.55
C GLY A 206 19.32 -22.00 -36.33
N ARG A 207 19.88 -23.04 -35.70
CA ARG A 207 20.67 -22.90 -34.47
C ARG A 207 21.91 -22.01 -34.67
N THR A 208 22.60 -22.17 -35.79
CA THR A 208 23.83 -21.42 -36.09
C THR A 208 23.54 -19.93 -36.27
N GLU A 209 22.48 -19.60 -37.01
CA GLU A 209 22.01 -18.24 -37.24
C GLU A 209 21.52 -17.60 -35.94
N PHE A 210 20.84 -18.36 -35.10
CA PHE A 210 20.40 -17.91 -33.78
C PHE A 210 21.59 -17.58 -32.87
N LEU A 211 22.55 -18.48 -32.72
CA LEU A 211 23.76 -18.22 -31.92
C LEU A 211 24.56 -17.04 -32.48
N ALA A 212 24.63 -16.88 -33.80
CA ALA A 212 25.24 -15.71 -34.43
C ALA A 212 24.49 -14.41 -34.09
N ALA A 213 23.15 -14.42 -34.08
CA ALA A 213 22.34 -13.27 -33.67
C ALA A 213 22.55 -12.92 -32.17
N LEU A 214 22.77 -13.92 -31.31
CA LEU A 214 23.09 -13.72 -29.90
C LEU A 214 24.49 -13.11 -29.68
N ASN A 215 25.40 -13.12 -30.66
CA ASN A 215 26.70 -12.49 -30.54
C ASN A 215 26.64 -10.95 -30.53
N ALA A 216 25.50 -10.35 -30.92
CA ALA A 216 25.34 -8.91 -30.86
C ALA A 216 25.44 -8.40 -29.41
N PRO A 217 26.25 -7.35 -29.13
CA PRO A 217 26.65 -6.96 -27.77
C PRO A 217 25.49 -6.45 -26.91
N ASN A 218 24.39 -6.04 -27.53
CA ASN A 218 23.19 -5.53 -26.89
C ASN A 218 22.08 -6.59 -26.75
N VAL A 219 22.37 -7.88 -26.97
CA VAL A 219 21.43 -8.98 -26.75
C VAL A 219 21.74 -9.65 -25.42
N ILE A 220 20.72 -9.72 -24.55
CA ILE A 220 20.75 -10.33 -23.23
C ILE A 220 19.84 -11.56 -23.25
N THR A 221 20.35 -12.69 -22.75
CA THR A 221 19.58 -13.94 -22.63
C THR A 221 19.32 -14.30 -21.18
N ILE A 222 18.44 -15.27 -20.98
CA ILE A 222 18.06 -15.74 -19.67
C ILE A 222 18.69 -17.08 -19.29
N THR A 223 18.83 -17.29 -18.00
CA THR A 223 19.02 -18.59 -17.34
C THR A 223 17.94 -18.72 -16.26
N ASN A 224 17.64 -19.94 -15.82
CA ASN A 224 16.82 -20.19 -14.65
C ASN A 224 17.69 -20.82 -13.57
N LEU A 225 17.68 -20.27 -12.34
CA LEU A 225 18.53 -20.76 -11.25
C LEU A 225 18.02 -22.05 -10.62
N GLY A 226 16.81 -22.48 -10.98
CA GLY A 226 16.17 -23.67 -10.41
C GLY A 226 15.69 -23.42 -8.99
N SER A 227 15.17 -24.49 -8.38
CA SER A 227 14.67 -24.50 -7.02
C SER A 227 14.99 -25.85 -6.37
N ALA A 228 14.55 -26.02 -5.11
CA ALA A 228 14.66 -27.32 -4.44
C ALA A 228 13.91 -28.46 -5.17
N THR A 229 12.95 -28.12 -6.03
CA THR A 229 12.09 -29.09 -6.72
C THR A 229 12.26 -29.10 -8.24
N ALA A 230 13.03 -28.17 -8.81
CA ALA A 230 13.23 -28.05 -10.25
C ALA A 230 14.72 -27.75 -10.54
N PRO A 231 15.35 -28.44 -11.49
CA PRO A 231 16.75 -28.18 -11.83
C PRO A 231 16.92 -26.80 -12.48
N ALA A 232 18.10 -26.20 -12.29
CA ALA A 232 18.50 -25.00 -12.99
C ALA A 232 18.54 -25.24 -14.52
N THR A 233 18.16 -24.23 -15.29
CA THR A 233 18.26 -24.27 -16.76
C THR A 233 19.33 -23.27 -17.22
N PRO A 234 20.41 -23.72 -17.86
CA PRO A 234 21.50 -22.84 -18.27
C PRO A 234 21.07 -21.88 -19.40
N ALA A 235 21.85 -20.83 -19.59
CA ALA A 235 21.71 -19.95 -20.75
C ALA A 235 22.15 -20.64 -22.06
N PRO A 236 21.76 -20.12 -23.23
CA PRO A 236 22.27 -20.59 -24.51
C PRO A 236 23.81 -20.58 -24.56
N PRO A 237 24.44 -21.58 -25.20
CA PRO A 237 25.90 -21.67 -25.26
C PRO A 237 26.51 -20.50 -26.02
N GLY A 238 27.70 -20.07 -25.60
CA GLY A 238 28.45 -19.00 -26.27
C GLY A 238 28.07 -17.57 -25.87
N VAL A 239 27.05 -17.38 -25.02
CA VAL A 239 26.71 -16.06 -24.48
C VAL A 239 27.61 -15.74 -23.26
N PRO A 240 28.32 -14.60 -23.23
CA PRO A 240 29.08 -14.14 -22.07
C PRO A 240 28.23 -13.97 -20.81
N LEU A 241 28.82 -14.22 -19.62
CA LEU A 241 28.13 -14.16 -18.32
C LEU A 241 27.55 -12.77 -17.97
N ASP A 242 28.14 -11.70 -18.49
CA ASP A 242 27.66 -10.32 -18.31
C ASP A 242 26.42 -10.01 -19.17
N ARG A 243 26.10 -10.87 -20.15
CA ARG A 243 24.91 -10.81 -21.00
C ARG A 243 23.88 -11.90 -20.68
N ILE A 244 24.04 -12.55 -19.54
CA ILE A 244 23.10 -13.52 -18.99
C ILE A 244 22.51 -12.96 -17.71
N GLY A 245 21.19 -13.04 -17.57
CA GLY A 245 20.51 -12.75 -16.30
C GLY A 245 19.48 -13.81 -15.94
N PHE A 246 19.26 -14.05 -14.66
CA PHE A 246 18.25 -15.03 -14.25
C PHE A 246 16.83 -14.50 -14.41
N ASN A 247 15.88 -15.36 -14.77
CA ASN A 247 14.47 -14.99 -14.97
C ASN A 247 13.56 -15.36 -13.78
N ASP A 248 14.12 -15.85 -12.68
CA ASP A 248 13.38 -16.29 -11.50
C ASP A 248 12.60 -15.15 -10.82
N PHE A 249 11.35 -15.44 -10.47
CA PHE A 249 10.49 -14.57 -9.67
C PHE A 249 10.37 -15.08 -8.24
N VAL A 250 10.30 -14.16 -7.29
CA VAL A 250 9.98 -14.49 -5.90
C VAL A 250 8.49 -14.33 -5.69
N LEU A 251 7.85 -15.43 -5.26
CA LEU A 251 6.41 -15.49 -5.05
C LEU A 251 6.07 -15.25 -3.58
N ASP A 252 5.10 -14.38 -3.35
CA ASP A 252 4.47 -14.21 -2.05
C ASP A 252 3.28 -15.16 -1.88
N PRO A 253 2.72 -15.28 -0.65
CA PRO A 253 1.48 -16.00 -0.44
C PRO A 253 0.40 -15.63 -1.47
N GLY A 254 -0.23 -16.65 -2.05
CA GLY A 254 -1.16 -16.52 -3.17
C GLY A 254 -0.52 -16.53 -4.56
N ASP A 255 0.76 -16.94 -4.67
CA ASP A 255 1.56 -16.96 -5.90
C ASP A 255 1.64 -15.60 -6.61
N VAL A 256 1.58 -14.53 -5.82
CA VAL A 256 1.59 -13.16 -6.31
C VAL A 256 3.00 -12.61 -6.32
N VAL A 257 3.42 -12.07 -7.46
CA VAL A 257 4.69 -11.35 -7.56
C VAL A 257 4.49 -9.96 -6.97
N ARG A 258 5.18 -9.64 -5.87
CA ARG A 258 5.23 -8.27 -5.29
C ARG A 258 6.65 -7.76 -5.14
N ARG A 259 7.63 -8.61 -5.39
CA ARG A 259 9.04 -8.39 -5.14
C ARG A 259 9.83 -8.48 -6.44
N ASN A 260 10.94 -7.76 -6.48
CA ASN A 260 11.91 -7.76 -7.56
C ASN A 260 13.25 -8.24 -7.01
N LEU A 261 13.66 -9.45 -7.41
CA LEU A 261 14.95 -10.04 -7.05
C LEU A 261 16.00 -9.54 -8.04
N LEU A 262 17.01 -8.84 -7.53
CA LEU A 262 18.05 -8.18 -8.32
C LEU A 262 19.33 -9.00 -8.36
N PHE A 263 19.68 -9.63 -7.23
CA PHE A 263 20.82 -10.52 -7.11
C PHE A 263 20.41 -11.81 -6.42
N ALA A 264 20.99 -12.92 -6.87
CA ALA A 264 20.87 -14.21 -6.23
C ALA A 264 22.23 -14.90 -6.25
N ASP A 265 22.61 -15.53 -5.16
CA ASP A 265 23.80 -16.36 -5.12
C ASP A 265 23.46 -17.77 -5.60
N SER A 266 24.40 -18.42 -6.28
CA SER A 266 24.25 -19.82 -6.69
C SER A 266 23.90 -20.70 -5.49
N PRO A 267 22.83 -21.52 -5.53
CA PRO A 267 22.73 -22.67 -4.65
C PRO A 267 23.85 -23.64 -5.08
N VAL A 268 25.03 -23.47 -4.50
CA VAL A 268 26.16 -24.37 -4.75
C VAL A 268 25.75 -25.75 -4.27
N ASP A 269 25.58 -26.67 -5.23
CA ASP A 269 25.57 -28.09 -4.95
C ASP A 269 26.92 -28.44 -4.31
N HIS A 270 26.90 -28.78 -3.01
CA HIS A 270 28.10 -29.13 -2.24
C HIS A 270 28.80 -30.41 -2.77
N THR A 271 28.26 -31.05 -3.81
CA THR A 271 28.84 -32.25 -4.44
C THR A 271 29.64 -31.96 -5.71
N ALA A 272 29.55 -30.75 -6.30
CA ALA A 272 30.27 -30.39 -7.52
C ALA A 272 31.68 -29.83 -7.21
N THR A 273 32.69 -30.64 -7.45
CA THR A 273 34.12 -30.35 -7.23
C THR A 273 34.73 -29.51 -8.36
N VAL A 274 34.24 -28.29 -8.64
CA VAL A 274 35.02 -27.26 -9.35
C VAL A 274 34.59 -25.85 -8.89
N ASP A 275 35.56 -25.09 -8.40
CA ASP A 275 35.56 -23.64 -8.11
C ASP A 275 34.60 -23.08 -7.04
N LYS A 276 35.12 -23.10 -5.80
CA LYS A 276 34.58 -22.49 -4.58
C LYS A 276 34.54 -20.95 -4.61
N ARG A 277 33.69 -20.33 -5.44
CA ARG A 277 33.19 -18.97 -5.17
C ARG A 277 31.69 -18.90 -5.46
N PRO A 278 30.88 -18.31 -4.56
CA PRO A 278 29.51 -17.96 -4.91
C PRO A 278 29.57 -16.98 -6.09
N THR A 279 29.05 -17.40 -7.24
CA THR A 279 28.79 -16.50 -8.36
C THR A 279 27.48 -15.78 -8.06
N THR A 280 27.56 -14.48 -7.76
CA THR A 280 26.38 -13.62 -7.67
C THR A 280 25.81 -13.45 -9.08
N PHE A 281 24.62 -14.00 -9.30
CA PHE A 281 23.88 -13.83 -10.54
C PHE A 281 23.07 -12.53 -10.49
N TYR A 282 22.95 -11.90 -11.64
CA TYR A 282 22.18 -10.67 -11.83
C TYR A 282 20.85 -11.05 -12.47
N SER A 283 19.77 -10.40 -12.06
CA SER A 283 18.48 -10.66 -12.69
C SER A 283 18.46 -10.17 -14.14
N PHE A 284 17.62 -10.81 -14.95
CA PHE A 284 17.43 -10.43 -16.34
C PHE A 284 16.99 -8.97 -16.48
N SER A 285 16.04 -8.51 -15.65
CA SER A 285 15.59 -7.13 -15.63
C SER A 285 16.72 -6.15 -15.27
N LEU A 286 17.59 -6.51 -14.33
CA LEU A 286 18.76 -5.70 -13.97
C LEU A 286 19.77 -5.64 -15.11
N ARG A 287 20.10 -6.77 -15.75
CA ARG A 287 21.00 -6.80 -16.92
C ARG A 287 20.52 -5.89 -18.06
N LEU A 288 19.22 -5.93 -18.35
CA LEU A 288 18.61 -5.05 -19.35
C LEU A 288 18.72 -3.58 -18.97
N ALA A 289 18.38 -3.24 -17.73
CA ALA A 289 18.47 -1.86 -17.25
C ALA A 289 19.91 -1.33 -17.30
N LEU A 290 20.90 -2.12 -16.84
CA LEU A 290 22.31 -1.71 -16.86
C LEU A 290 22.85 -1.51 -18.27
N THR A 291 22.54 -2.43 -19.19
CA THR A 291 22.94 -2.28 -20.60
C THR A 291 22.32 -1.04 -21.22
N TYR A 292 21.06 -0.73 -20.89
CA TYR A 292 20.41 0.51 -21.35
C TYR A 292 21.11 1.76 -20.81
N LEU A 293 21.40 1.77 -19.51
CA LEU A 293 21.97 2.87 -18.76
C LEU A 293 23.47 3.10 -19.03
N ALA A 294 24.18 2.09 -19.54
CA ALA A 294 25.60 2.19 -19.90
C ALA A 294 25.86 3.32 -20.91
N SER A 295 24.92 3.55 -21.84
CA SER A 295 24.97 4.67 -22.80
C SER A 295 25.02 6.05 -22.15
N GLN A 296 24.48 6.17 -20.93
CA GLN A 296 24.44 7.40 -20.14
C GLN A 296 25.54 7.43 -19.06
N LYS A 297 26.51 6.51 -19.13
CA LYS A 297 27.59 6.33 -18.15
C LYS A 297 27.08 6.09 -16.72
N LEU A 298 25.89 5.51 -16.60
CA LEU A 298 25.29 5.10 -15.34
C LEU A 298 25.55 3.61 -15.13
N SER A 299 26.11 3.28 -13.97
CA SER A 299 26.41 1.92 -13.54
C SER A 299 25.98 1.71 -12.09
N LEU A 300 25.93 0.44 -11.66
CA LEU A 300 25.84 0.12 -10.24
C LEU A 300 27.10 0.57 -9.53
N GLN A 301 26.92 1.28 -8.43
CA GLN A 301 28.02 1.73 -7.59
C GLN A 301 27.74 1.32 -6.15
N PRO A 302 28.75 0.90 -5.38
CA PRO A 302 28.58 0.68 -3.96
C PRO A 302 28.21 2.01 -3.27
N ARG A 303 27.45 1.92 -2.19
CA ARG A 303 27.11 3.07 -1.36
C ARG A 303 28.36 3.48 -0.56
N PRO A 304 28.63 4.80 -0.40
CA PRO A 304 29.65 5.25 0.54
C PRO A 304 29.37 4.67 1.95
N HIS A 305 30.40 4.14 2.60
CA HIS A 305 30.36 3.57 3.96
C HIS A 305 29.52 2.28 4.15
N HIS A 306 28.84 1.77 3.12
CA HIS A 306 28.12 0.50 3.13
C HIS A 306 28.30 -0.25 1.80
N PRO A 307 29.43 -0.98 1.62
CA PRO A 307 29.77 -1.61 0.34
C PRO A 307 28.77 -2.70 -0.10
N ASP A 308 28.01 -3.25 0.85
CA ASP A 308 26.98 -4.28 0.61
C ASP A 308 25.69 -3.70 0.02
N LEU A 309 25.53 -2.37 0.10
CA LEU A 309 24.43 -1.62 -0.49
C LEU A 309 24.90 -0.96 -1.78
N PHE A 310 23.99 -0.84 -2.74
CA PHE A 310 24.30 -0.19 -4.01
C PHE A 310 23.40 1.00 -4.29
N ARG A 311 23.88 1.85 -5.20
CA ARG A 311 23.12 2.93 -5.81
C ARG A 311 23.13 2.77 -7.32
N LEU A 312 22.04 3.20 -7.94
CA LEU A 312 21.91 3.29 -9.38
C LEU A 312 21.55 4.74 -9.71
N GLY A 313 22.48 5.45 -10.36
CA GLY A 313 22.39 6.90 -10.50
C GLY A 313 22.45 7.61 -9.15
N LYS A 314 21.39 8.35 -8.82
CA LYS A 314 21.24 9.06 -7.53
C LYS A 314 20.45 8.26 -6.50
N THR A 315 19.74 7.22 -6.92
CA THR A 315 18.84 6.46 -6.06
C THR A 315 19.58 5.36 -5.32
N GLN A 316 19.32 5.27 -4.03
CA GLN A 316 19.89 4.25 -3.15
C GLN A 316 18.94 3.06 -3.10
N PHE A 317 19.49 1.86 -3.25
CA PHE A 317 18.75 0.63 -3.07
C PHE A 317 19.02 0.11 -1.66
N SER A 318 17.94 -0.25 -0.99
CA SER A 318 17.97 -0.94 0.30
C SER A 318 17.28 -2.27 0.11
N PRO A 319 17.90 -3.40 0.52
CA PRO A 319 17.26 -4.69 0.41
C PRO A 319 16.04 -4.75 1.35
N LEU A 320 15.05 -5.54 0.96
CA LEU A 320 13.84 -5.77 1.73
C LEU A 320 14.18 -6.59 2.99
N GLU A 321 13.81 -6.07 4.16
CA GLU A 321 13.94 -6.79 5.42
C GLU A 321 12.78 -7.79 5.61
N SER A 322 13.00 -8.86 6.39
CA SER A 322 11.99 -9.90 6.65
C SER A 322 10.67 -9.36 7.21
N GLN A 323 10.74 -8.25 7.94
CA GLN A 323 9.64 -7.62 8.68
C GLN A 323 9.25 -6.25 8.11
N ALA A 324 9.65 -5.95 6.86
CA ALA A 324 9.38 -4.67 6.23
C ALA A 324 7.88 -4.45 5.96
N GLY A 325 7.31 -3.40 6.55
CA GLY A 325 5.90 -3.02 6.36
C GLY A 325 4.93 -4.12 6.80
N GLY A 326 4.16 -4.64 5.84
CA GLY A 326 3.19 -5.72 6.11
C GLY A 326 3.80 -7.12 6.25
N TYR A 327 5.08 -7.30 5.93
CA TYR A 327 5.76 -8.60 6.05
C TYR A 327 6.20 -8.88 7.49
N GLN A 328 6.37 -10.17 7.83
CA GLN A 328 6.80 -10.62 9.16
C GLN A 328 7.92 -11.65 9.08
N ALA A 329 7.77 -12.68 8.23
CA ALA A 329 8.72 -13.79 8.13
C ALA A 329 8.90 -14.23 6.67
N ILE A 330 9.32 -13.32 5.79
CA ILE A 330 9.61 -13.66 4.39
C ILE A 330 11.04 -14.16 4.22
N ASP A 331 11.26 -15.01 3.20
CA ASP A 331 12.60 -15.29 2.72
C ASP A 331 13.19 -14.05 2.06
N ALA A 332 14.09 -13.37 2.78
CA ALA A 332 14.79 -12.17 2.34
C ALA A 332 16.18 -12.47 1.71
N ARG A 333 16.47 -13.73 1.34
CA ARG A 333 17.74 -14.09 0.69
C ARG A 333 17.90 -13.44 -0.69
N GLY A 334 19.15 -13.23 -1.09
CA GLY A 334 19.47 -12.44 -2.28
C GLY A 334 19.15 -10.96 -2.05
N TYR A 335 19.21 -10.17 -3.11
CA TYR A 335 18.92 -8.75 -3.02
C TYR A 335 17.53 -8.47 -3.59
N GLN A 336 16.55 -8.33 -2.71
CA GLN A 336 15.16 -8.12 -3.08
C GLN A 336 14.73 -6.68 -2.78
N VAL A 337 13.91 -6.09 -3.65
CA VAL A 337 13.21 -4.84 -3.39
C VAL A 337 11.73 -4.99 -3.69
N LEU A 338 10.88 -4.15 -3.08
CA LEU A 338 9.46 -4.15 -3.41
C LEU A 338 9.24 -3.65 -4.84
N LEU A 339 8.42 -4.35 -5.60
CA LEU A 339 8.13 -4.03 -7.00
C LEU A 339 7.15 -2.86 -7.06
N LYS A 340 7.59 -1.75 -7.66
CA LYS A 340 6.70 -0.64 -8.01
C LYS A 340 6.05 -0.94 -9.35
N TYR A 341 4.83 -1.45 -9.32
CA TYR A 341 4.02 -1.59 -10.53
C TYR A 341 3.72 -0.22 -11.14
N ARG A 342 3.99 -0.08 -12.44
CA ARG A 342 3.63 1.12 -13.18
C ARG A 342 2.13 1.19 -13.45
N GLY A 343 1.56 0.06 -13.87
CA GLY A 343 0.16 -0.04 -14.30
C GLY A 343 -0.13 -1.43 -14.85
N ARG A 344 -1.35 -1.66 -15.33
CA ARG A 344 -1.73 -2.93 -15.98
C ARG A 344 -1.05 -3.09 -17.33
N THR A 345 -0.86 -1.98 -18.05
CA THR A 345 -0.19 -1.93 -19.36
C THR A 345 1.14 -1.21 -19.24
N ILE A 346 2.23 -1.97 -19.27
CA ILE A 346 3.59 -1.46 -19.01
C ILE A 346 4.28 -0.87 -20.23
N ALA A 347 4.06 -1.44 -21.42
CA ALA A 347 4.79 -1.11 -22.62
C ALA A 347 3.89 -1.26 -23.84
N ARG A 348 4.30 -0.65 -24.95
CA ARG A 348 3.75 -1.01 -26.26
C ARG A 348 4.03 -2.48 -26.53
N GLN A 349 3.01 -3.21 -26.98
CA GLN A 349 3.12 -4.62 -27.34
C GLN A 349 2.91 -4.79 -28.85
N VAL A 350 3.75 -5.59 -29.49
CA VAL A 350 3.61 -6.02 -30.89
C VAL A 350 3.78 -7.54 -30.94
N SER A 351 3.19 -8.20 -31.94
CA SER A 351 3.35 -9.65 -32.08
C SER A 351 4.71 -10.01 -32.71
N LEU A 352 5.16 -11.25 -32.50
CA LEU A 352 6.31 -11.78 -33.23
C LEU A 352 6.07 -11.71 -34.75
N GLY A 353 4.86 -12.04 -35.20
CA GLY A 353 4.43 -11.93 -36.59
C GLY A 353 4.54 -10.51 -37.15
N ASP A 354 4.21 -9.47 -36.36
CA ASP A 354 4.36 -8.07 -36.80
C ASP A 354 5.83 -7.70 -37.05
N VAL A 355 6.73 -8.20 -36.19
CA VAL A 355 8.18 -8.01 -36.38
C VAL A 355 8.65 -8.71 -37.65
N LEU A 356 8.29 -9.98 -37.83
CA LEU A 356 8.72 -10.78 -38.99
C LEU A 356 8.18 -10.23 -40.32
N ASN A 357 6.99 -9.64 -40.31
CA ASN A 357 6.36 -9.03 -41.48
C ASN A 357 6.76 -7.56 -41.69
N GLY A 358 7.68 -7.01 -40.90
CA GLY A 358 8.16 -5.63 -41.05
C GLY A 358 7.10 -4.56 -40.75
N LYS A 359 6.07 -4.88 -39.97
CA LYS A 359 4.99 -3.94 -39.59
C LYS A 359 5.34 -3.03 -38.42
N VAL A 360 6.46 -3.28 -37.76
CA VAL A 360 6.92 -2.52 -36.59
C VAL A 360 7.65 -1.25 -37.07
N GLN A 361 7.17 -0.10 -36.61
CA GLN A 361 7.79 1.18 -36.95
C GLN A 361 9.17 1.31 -36.30
N PRO A 362 10.21 1.79 -37.01
CA PRO A 362 11.56 1.92 -36.44
C PRO A 362 11.63 2.73 -35.15
N ASP A 363 10.81 3.77 -35.01
CA ASP A 363 10.74 4.62 -33.81
C ASP A 363 10.21 3.88 -32.57
N TRP A 364 9.56 2.72 -32.75
CA TRP A 364 9.13 1.88 -31.65
C TRP A 364 10.28 1.04 -31.08
N VAL A 365 11.38 0.89 -31.82
CA VAL A 365 12.52 0.01 -31.50
C VAL A 365 13.78 0.82 -31.17
N LYS A 366 14.03 1.89 -31.93
CA LYS A 366 15.24 2.70 -31.83
C LYS A 366 15.46 3.24 -30.43
N ASP A 367 16.69 3.08 -29.91
CA ASP A 367 17.13 3.56 -28.59
C ASP A 367 16.30 3.04 -27.39
N LYS A 368 15.56 1.94 -27.58
CA LYS A 368 14.68 1.36 -26.54
C LYS A 368 15.16 0.01 -26.03
N VAL A 369 14.61 -0.40 -24.89
CA VAL A 369 14.66 -1.79 -24.40
C VAL A 369 13.57 -2.56 -25.14
N VAL A 370 13.96 -3.59 -25.88
CA VAL A 370 13.02 -4.50 -26.54
C VAL A 370 13.04 -5.83 -25.82
N LEU A 371 11.92 -6.25 -25.25
CA LEU A 371 11.79 -7.57 -24.63
C LEU A 371 11.04 -8.51 -25.58
N ILE A 372 11.59 -9.69 -25.83
CA ILE A 372 10.97 -10.75 -26.64
C ILE A 372 10.63 -11.89 -25.69
N GLY A 373 9.36 -12.28 -25.61
CA GLY A 373 8.93 -13.35 -24.71
C GLY A 373 7.53 -13.86 -25.02
N THR A 374 7.08 -14.89 -24.30
CA THR A 374 5.79 -15.52 -24.57
C THR A 374 4.65 -14.75 -23.90
N THR A 375 3.61 -14.44 -24.67
CA THR A 375 2.36 -13.81 -24.18
C THR A 375 1.13 -14.67 -24.50
N ALA A 376 1.34 -15.83 -25.12
CA ALA A 376 0.34 -16.83 -25.43
C ALA A 376 -0.01 -17.65 -24.17
N PRO A 377 -1.29 -17.73 -23.74
CA PRO A 377 -1.73 -18.54 -22.60
C PRO A 377 -1.20 -19.98 -22.58
N SER A 378 -1.05 -20.62 -23.74
CA SER A 378 -0.49 -21.97 -23.90
C SER A 378 0.97 -22.11 -23.44
N GLY A 379 1.73 -21.01 -23.41
CA GLY A 379 3.12 -20.98 -22.96
C GLY A 379 3.31 -21.14 -21.45
N LYS A 380 2.24 -21.00 -20.65
CA LYS A 380 2.22 -21.16 -19.18
C LYS A 380 3.17 -20.24 -18.38
N ASP A 381 3.72 -19.21 -19.01
CA ASP A 381 4.59 -18.21 -18.38
C ASP A 381 3.76 -17.03 -17.80
N PHE A 382 2.87 -17.35 -16.86
CA PHE A 382 1.89 -16.41 -16.32
C PHE A 382 1.84 -16.42 -14.80
N PHE A 383 1.93 -15.23 -14.21
CA PHE A 383 2.03 -15.06 -12.77
C PHE A 383 0.91 -14.18 -12.23
N SER A 384 0.49 -14.46 -10.99
CA SER A 384 -0.44 -13.57 -10.30
C SER A 384 0.28 -12.28 -9.92
N THR A 385 -0.42 -11.16 -10.02
CA THR A 385 0.06 -9.83 -9.65
C THR A 385 -0.99 -9.15 -8.76
N PRO A 386 -0.68 -8.00 -8.13
CA PRO A 386 -1.69 -7.21 -7.44
C PRO A 386 -2.92 -6.87 -8.29
N TYR A 387 -2.80 -6.87 -9.63
CA TYR A 387 -3.92 -6.64 -10.53
C TYR A 387 -4.76 -7.89 -10.84
N SER A 388 -4.25 -9.10 -10.56
CA SER A 388 -4.92 -10.37 -10.88
C SER A 388 -6.10 -10.66 -9.96
N ALA A 389 -6.10 -10.14 -8.72
CA ALA A 389 -7.21 -10.30 -7.77
C ALA A 389 -8.40 -9.36 -8.07
N ALA A 390 -8.27 -8.44 -9.03
CA ALA A 390 -9.28 -7.41 -9.28
C ALA A 390 -10.52 -7.94 -10.03
N SER A 391 -10.43 -9.10 -10.70
CA SER A 391 -11.55 -9.81 -11.35
C SER A 391 -11.11 -11.17 -11.88
N ASP A 392 -12.02 -12.15 -11.96
CA ASP A 392 -11.76 -13.44 -12.63
C ASP A 392 -11.39 -13.27 -14.12
N ASP A 393 -11.82 -12.16 -14.74
CA ASP A 393 -11.53 -11.77 -16.12
C ASP A 393 -10.20 -11.00 -16.29
N THR A 394 -9.49 -10.65 -15.21
CA THR A 394 -8.16 -10.01 -15.33
C THR A 394 -7.09 -11.08 -15.39
N PRO A 395 -6.50 -11.36 -16.56
CA PRO A 395 -5.54 -12.43 -16.71
C PRO A 395 -4.31 -12.18 -15.83
N ARG A 396 -3.71 -13.28 -15.38
CA ARG A 396 -2.33 -13.30 -14.91
C ARG A 396 -1.43 -12.54 -15.88
N MET A 397 -0.36 -11.95 -15.38
CA MET A 397 0.58 -11.19 -16.20
C MET A 397 1.64 -12.14 -16.78
N ALA A 398 1.94 -11.99 -18.07
CA ALA A 398 3.02 -12.75 -18.71
C ALA A 398 4.39 -12.42 -18.07
N GLY A 399 5.29 -13.39 -17.96
CA GLY A 399 6.63 -13.22 -17.38
C GLY A 399 7.41 -12.06 -18.02
N VAL A 400 7.38 -11.98 -19.35
CA VAL A 400 8.01 -10.89 -20.10
C VAL A 400 7.47 -9.49 -19.74
N LEU A 401 6.18 -9.39 -19.40
CA LEU A 401 5.57 -8.13 -18.94
C LEU A 401 5.98 -7.80 -17.52
N LEU A 402 6.17 -8.79 -16.65
CA LEU A 402 6.75 -8.57 -15.31
C LEU A 402 8.19 -8.08 -15.39
N HIS A 403 9.02 -8.68 -16.24
CA HIS A 403 10.37 -8.18 -16.47
C HIS A 403 10.36 -6.75 -17.01
N ALA A 404 9.40 -6.39 -17.87
CA ALA A 404 9.21 -5.01 -18.31
C ALA A 404 8.87 -4.06 -17.14
N GLN A 405 8.03 -4.48 -16.18
CA GLN A 405 7.72 -3.69 -14.97
C GLN A 405 8.99 -3.45 -14.14
N MET A 406 9.79 -4.50 -13.95
CA MET A 406 11.04 -4.44 -13.19
C MET A 406 12.08 -3.55 -13.88
N VAL A 407 12.22 -3.64 -15.20
CA VAL A 407 13.09 -2.73 -15.97
C VAL A 407 12.61 -1.29 -15.83
N SER A 408 11.31 -1.03 -15.99
CA SER A 408 10.74 0.32 -15.84
C SER A 408 11.04 0.91 -14.46
N GLN A 409 10.86 0.14 -13.37
CA GLN A 409 11.22 0.55 -12.01
C GLN A 409 12.71 0.92 -11.90
N LEU A 410 13.60 0.11 -12.45
CA LEU A 410 15.05 0.37 -12.40
C LEU A 410 15.45 1.62 -13.20
N LEU A 411 14.85 1.82 -14.38
CA LEU A 411 15.10 3.00 -15.21
C LEU A 411 14.53 4.27 -14.57
N ASP A 412 13.34 4.22 -13.97
CA ASP A 412 12.75 5.31 -13.18
C ASP A 412 13.64 5.70 -12.00
N ALA A 413 14.14 4.70 -11.25
CA ALA A 413 15.05 4.93 -10.14
C ALA A 413 16.37 5.58 -10.62
N ALA A 414 16.94 5.10 -11.73
CA ALA A 414 18.23 5.56 -12.23
C ALA A 414 18.17 6.97 -12.84
N LEU A 415 17.16 7.24 -13.67
CA LEU A 415 17.09 8.42 -14.54
C LEU A 415 16.27 9.55 -13.91
N GLU A 416 15.18 9.22 -13.25
CA GLU A 416 14.24 10.21 -12.69
C GLU A 416 14.47 10.42 -11.19
N SER A 417 15.46 9.74 -10.59
CA SER A 417 15.75 9.80 -9.15
C SER A 417 14.52 9.47 -8.28
N ARG A 418 13.62 8.62 -8.78
CA ARG A 418 12.44 8.20 -8.02
C ARG A 418 12.86 7.30 -6.86
N SER A 419 12.36 7.60 -5.67
CA SER A 419 12.60 6.77 -4.49
C SER A 419 11.98 5.39 -4.65
N LEU A 420 12.65 4.40 -4.05
CA LEU A 420 12.08 3.07 -3.83
C LEU A 420 11.13 3.10 -2.62
N PHE A 421 10.46 1.97 -2.39
CA PHE A 421 9.63 1.84 -1.20
C PHE A 421 10.46 1.97 0.07
N TRP A 422 9.94 2.75 1.01
CA TRP A 422 10.45 2.89 2.36
C TRP A 422 9.42 2.38 3.36
N PHE A 423 9.92 2.03 4.55
CA PHE A 423 9.18 1.36 5.60
C PHE A 423 9.46 2.05 6.93
N TRP A 424 8.53 1.93 7.87
CA TRP A 424 8.77 2.33 9.24
C TRP A 424 9.51 1.26 10.01
N SER A 425 10.23 1.67 11.06
CA SER A 425 10.74 0.73 12.05
C SER A 425 9.60 0.09 12.83
N GLU A 426 9.81 -1.11 13.35
CA GLU A 426 8.79 -1.83 14.12
C GLU A 426 8.25 -1.03 15.30
N GLY A 427 9.09 -0.21 15.94
CA GLY A 427 8.68 0.65 17.05
C GLY A 427 7.68 1.74 16.64
N LEU A 428 7.88 2.36 15.46
CA LEU A 428 6.95 3.35 14.92
C LEU A 428 5.63 2.69 14.49
N GLU A 429 5.68 1.49 13.93
CA GLU A 429 4.47 0.75 13.57
C GLU A 429 3.71 0.27 14.82
N ALA A 430 4.40 -0.12 15.89
CA ALA A 430 3.75 -0.43 17.16
C ALA A 430 3.08 0.81 17.76
N LEU A 431 3.74 1.97 17.73
CA LEU A 431 3.15 3.24 18.16
C LEU A 431 1.92 3.60 17.31
N TRP A 432 1.99 3.35 16.01
CA TRP A 432 0.87 3.54 15.09
C TRP A 432 -0.34 2.70 15.50
N ILE A 433 -0.14 1.39 15.77
CA ILE A 433 -1.21 0.48 16.23
C ILE A 433 -1.81 0.96 17.56
N VAL A 434 -0.98 1.31 18.56
CA VAL A 434 -1.45 1.82 19.86
C VAL A 434 -2.28 3.10 19.69
N THR A 435 -1.85 3.99 18.79
CA THR A 435 -2.54 5.27 18.55
C THR A 435 -3.95 5.03 18.02
N TRP A 436 -4.11 4.17 17.01
CA TRP A 436 -5.43 3.84 16.46
C TRP A 436 -6.31 3.06 17.44
N ALA A 437 -5.72 2.16 18.24
CA ALA A 437 -6.42 1.48 19.34
C ALA A 437 -7.00 2.49 20.34
N ALA A 438 -6.18 3.46 20.78
CA ALA A 438 -6.58 4.49 21.71
C ALA A 438 -7.68 5.39 21.14
N ILE A 439 -7.55 5.85 19.89
CA ILE A 439 -8.58 6.69 19.25
C ILE A 439 -9.90 5.92 19.13
N GLY A 440 -9.87 4.65 18.71
CA GLY A 440 -11.06 3.79 18.63
C GLY A 440 -11.74 3.60 19.99
N GLY A 441 -10.96 3.35 21.05
CA GLY A 441 -11.46 3.23 22.42
C GLY A 441 -12.05 4.54 22.98
N VAL A 442 -11.39 5.68 22.73
CA VAL A 442 -11.88 7.01 23.12
C VAL A 442 -13.18 7.35 22.40
N LEU A 443 -13.25 7.11 21.09
CA LEU A 443 -14.44 7.34 20.29
C LEU A 443 -15.62 6.51 20.82
N ALA A 444 -15.38 5.22 21.06
CA ALA A 444 -16.35 4.31 21.65
C ALA A 444 -16.73 4.67 23.08
N TRP A 445 -15.91 5.43 23.82
CA TRP A 445 -16.24 5.88 25.17
C TRP A 445 -17.21 7.08 25.15
N TYR A 446 -16.91 8.09 24.33
CA TYR A 446 -17.66 9.35 24.30
C TYR A 446 -18.94 9.27 23.48
N VAL A 447 -18.94 8.54 22.37
CA VAL A 447 -20.12 8.42 21.50
C VAL A 447 -21.04 7.34 22.06
N ARG A 448 -22.28 7.73 22.39
CA ARG A 448 -23.28 6.82 22.98
C ARG A 448 -24.37 6.37 22.01
N GLN A 449 -24.62 7.14 20.96
CA GLN A 449 -25.61 6.82 19.96
C GLN A 449 -25.02 5.81 18.97
N PRO A 450 -25.64 4.64 18.76
CA PRO A 450 -25.05 3.56 17.96
C PRO A 450 -24.83 3.96 16.49
N MET A 451 -25.77 4.71 15.89
CA MET A 451 -25.62 5.21 14.52
C MET A 451 -24.47 6.21 14.38
N VAL A 452 -24.32 7.13 15.35
CA VAL A 452 -23.22 8.11 15.35
C VAL A 452 -21.88 7.41 15.59
N LEU A 453 -21.85 6.36 16.41
CA LEU A 453 -20.65 5.55 16.63
C LEU A 453 -20.26 4.79 15.36
N ALA A 454 -21.23 4.20 14.66
CA ALA A 454 -20.99 3.53 13.38
C ALA A 454 -20.43 4.50 12.33
N LEU A 455 -21.08 5.67 12.15
CA LEU A 455 -20.63 6.69 11.21
C LEU A 455 -19.23 7.22 11.56
N SER A 456 -18.99 7.53 12.83
CA SER A 456 -17.68 8.01 13.29
C SER A 456 -16.60 6.94 13.15
N GLY A 457 -16.95 5.67 13.40
CA GLY A 457 -16.05 4.53 13.22
C GLY A 457 -15.69 4.31 11.75
N THR A 458 -16.65 4.43 10.84
CA THR A 458 -16.38 4.40 9.39
C THR A 458 -15.47 5.56 8.97
N LEU A 459 -15.74 6.78 9.44
CA LEU A 459 -14.89 7.94 9.14
C LEU A 459 -13.47 7.75 9.68
N LEU A 460 -13.32 7.16 10.87
CA LEU A 460 -12.02 6.82 11.45
C LEU A 460 -11.24 5.87 10.54
N LEU A 461 -11.86 4.77 10.08
CA LEU A 461 -11.21 3.82 9.18
C LEU A 461 -10.88 4.42 7.80
N LEU A 462 -11.76 5.28 7.27
CA LEU A 462 -11.48 6.03 6.04
C LEU A 462 -10.30 6.97 6.21
N SER A 463 -10.16 7.61 7.37
CA SER A 463 -9.00 8.48 7.65
C SER A 463 -7.69 7.69 7.73
N LEU A 464 -7.70 6.50 8.35
CA LEU A 464 -6.56 5.58 8.35
C LEU A 464 -6.17 5.17 6.92
N ALA A 465 -7.14 4.77 6.11
CA ALA A 465 -6.93 4.39 4.72
C ALA A 465 -6.39 5.58 3.88
N ALA A 466 -6.91 6.79 4.09
CA ALA A 466 -6.47 8.00 3.41
C ALA A 466 -5.02 8.36 3.76
N ILE A 467 -4.64 8.26 5.05
CA ILE A 467 -3.25 8.50 5.49
C ILE A 467 -2.33 7.45 4.86
N GLY A 468 -2.68 6.16 4.94
CA GLY A 468 -1.89 5.10 4.33
C GLY A 468 -1.74 5.26 2.82
N PHE A 469 -2.81 5.60 2.11
CA PHE A 469 -2.75 5.87 0.67
C PHE A 469 -1.90 7.10 0.35
N GLY A 470 -2.01 8.18 1.12
CA GLY A 470 -1.17 9.38 0.96
C GLY A 470 0.33 9.12 1.15
N LEU A 471 0.69 8.26 2.11
CA LEU A 471 2.07 7.79 2.27
C LEU A 471 2.49 6.84 1.15
N PHE A 472 1.58 5.96 0.70
CA PHE A 472 1.82 5.03 -0.40
C PHE A 472 2.18 5.75 -1.72
N LEU A 473 1.50 6.86 -2.01
CA LEU A 473 1.83 7.71 -3.16
C LEU A 473 3.25 8.32 -3.09
N GLN A 474 3.80 8.42 -1.88
CA GLN A 474 5.18 8.83 -1.60
C GLN A 474 6.13 7.64 -1.46
N GLN A 475 5.71 6.44 -1.89
CA GLN A 475 6.44 5.17 -1.77
C GLN A 475 6.60 4.68 -0.32
N GLY A 476 5.80 5.17 0.62
CA GLY A 476 5.76 4.66 1.98
C GLY A 476 4.73 3.54 2.12
N TRP A 477 5.19 2.33 2.44
CA TRP A 477 4.25 1.25 2.79
C TRP A 477 4.25 1.03 4.30
N ILE A 478 3.13 1.37 4.92
CA ILE A 478 2.87 1.18 6.35
C ILE A 478 1.69 0.21 6.58
N PRO A 479 1.63 -0.47 7.74
CA PRO A 479 0.51 -1.36 8.08
C PRO A 479 -0.83 -0.61 8.16
N LEU A 480 -1.88 -1.21 7.61
CA LEU A 480 -3.25 -0.70 7.59
C LEU A 480 -4.23 -1.65 8.29
N ALA A 481 -4.07 -2.96 8.11
CA ALA A 481 -4.99 -3.94 8.68
C ALA A 481 -4.85 -4.01 10.22
N ALA A 482 -3.62 -4.07 10.73
CA ALA A 482 -3.34 -4.11 12.16
C ALA A 482 -3.92 -2.91 12.94
N PRO A 483 -3.66 -1.64 12.56
CA PRO A 483 -4.26 -0.49 13.24
C PRO A 483 -5.80 -0.43 13.08
N ALA A 484 -6.37 -0.85 11.94
CA ALA A 484 -7.82 -0.91 11.76
C ALA A 484 -8.48 -1.92 12.71
N LEU A 485 -7.89 -3.11 12.83
CA LEU A 485 -8.34 -4.14 13.78
C LEU A 485 -8.17 -3.69 15.22
N ALA A 486 -7.06 -3.02 15.55
CA ALA A 486 -6.82 -2.51 16.90
C ALA A 486 -7.86 -1.44 17.29
N ALA A 487 -8.19 -0.52 16.39
CA ALA A 487 -9.22 0.51 16.61
C ALA A 487 -10.60 -0.11 16.82
N THR A 488 -11.00 -1.02 15.95
CA THR A 488 -12.33 -1.66 15.98
C THR A 488 -12.50 -2.60 17.17
N ALA A 489 -11.49 -3.43 17.48
CA ALA A 489 -11.50 -4.34 18.61
C ALA A 489 -11.50 -3.58 19.95
N THR A 490 -10.68 -2.53 20.08
CA THR A 490 -10.68 -1.69 21.29
C THR A 490 -12.01 -0.97 21.47
N GLY A 491 -12.57 -0.41 20.39
CA GLY A 491 -13.89 0.20 20.42
C GLY A 491 -14.99 -0.78 20.85
N GLY A 492 -15.01 -1.98 20.28
CA GLY A 492 -15.95 -3.03 20.64
C GLY A 492 -15.85 -3.46 22.11
N LEU A 493 -14.63 -3.64 22.61
CA LEU A 493 -14.38 -3.98 24.02
C LEU A 493 -14.87 -2.89 24.98
N VAL A 494 -14.65 -1.61 24.64
CA VAL A 494 -15.14 -0.48 25.43
C VAL A 494 -16.67 -0.41 25.44
N VAL A 495 -17.33 -0.63 24.30
CA VAL A 495 -18.80 -0.69 24.24
C VAL A 495 -19.34 -1.83 25.10
N ALA A 496 -18.74 -3.02 25.02
CA ALA A 496 -19.14 -4.18 25.81
C ALA A 496 -18.97 -3.92 27.31
N TYR A 497 -17.84 -3.35 27.73
CA TYR A 497 -17.58 -2.97 29.12
C TYR A 497 -18.63 -1.96 29.62
N ARG A 498 -18.94 -0.93 28.83
CA ARG A 498 -19.96 0.06 29.17
C ARG A 498 -21.34 -0.57 29.31
N ALA A 499 -21.73 -1.47 28.41
CA ALA A 499 -23.01 -2.16 28.46
C ALA A 499 -23.12 -3.07 29.69
N TYR A 500 -22.06 -3.80 30.03
CA TYR A 500 -21.98 -4.63 31.23
C TYR A 500 -22.18 -3.80 32.50
N TRP A 501 -21.50 -2.65 32.62
CA TRP A 501 -21.66 -1.77 33.77
C TRP A 501 -23.05 -1.16 33.87
N ALA A 502 -23.64 -0.75 32.75
CA ALA A 502 -25.01 -0.24 32.74
C ALA A 502 -26.01 -1.28 33.27
N GLN A 503 -25.93 -2.54 32.79
CA GLN A 503 -26.77 -3.63 33.29
C GLN A 503 -26.53 -3.94 34.77
N ARG A 504 -25.28 -3.90 35.24
CA ARG A 504 -24.96 -4.15 36.65
C ARG A 504 -25.50 -3.04 37.55
N SER A 505 -25.35 -1.78 37.15
CA SER A 505 -25.93 -0.65 37.88
C SER A 505 -27.46 -0.72 37.93
N ASP A 506 -28.12 -1.13 36.84
CA ASP A 506 -29.57 -1.32 36.82
C ASP A 506 -30.03 -2.46 37.73
N LYS A 507 -29.28 -3.57 37.79
CA LYS A 507 -29.58 -4.68 38.72
C LYS A 507 -29.42 -4.26 40.18
N VAL A 508 -28.34 -3.55 40.52
CA VAL A 508 -28.10 -3.04 41.88
C VAL A 508 -29.11 -1.96 42.28
N ALA A 509 -29.61 -1.16 41.33
CA ALA A 509 -30.65 -0.17 41.61
C ALA A 509 -32.05 -0.78 41.80
N ARG A 510 -32.27 -2.03 41.33
CA ARG A 510 -33.53 -2.77 41.46
C ARG A 510 -33.58 -3.70 42.67
N SER A 511 -32.41 -4.09 43.21
CA SER A 511 -32.26 -4.81 44.49
C SER A 511 -32.27 -3.83 45.65
#